data_AF-A0A846A0B4-F1
#
_entry.id   AF-A0A846A0B4-F1
#
_cell.length_a   1.000
_cell.length_b   1.000
_cell.length_c   1.000
_cell.angle_alpha   90.00
_cell.angle_beta   90.00
_cell.angle_gamma   90.00
#
_symmetry.space_group_name_H-M   'P 1'
#
loop_
_entity.id
_entity.type
_entity.pdbx_description
1 polymer ?
#
loop_
_entity_poly.entity_id
_entity_poly.type
_entity_poly.pdbx_seq_one_letter_code
_entity_poly.pdbx_strand_id
1 'polypeptide(L)'
;MNLVEFLQDLSLKGVKLWLDNGKLRSGGSQKVLKSDIVNQLKQHKAEILQLLNEQPDLLQVHALSYGQKGIWFLWQLSPKSYAYNVSFAIRIYSEVDINIWRQAFLILRERHSSLRSTFPNRGQAPIQWIHQDQKLDFLQINAAIWDEETLRAKVVEAHRHPFDLETEPVMRVRWFNCSEQDHILLLTIHHIAVDGWSLNLIVKELSEIYQALLAGVEVSLQPLTHTYQDYVHWQQALVEREEGKRLWDYWQQKLAGELPVLNLPTDRPRPAIKSDHGAAYPFQVSQQLTQNIKALAKSEGVTLYMLLLAAFQVLLYRYTGQEDILVGSPTSGRTESEFDSIVGYFVDLMVFRSDVSGHTSFRDFLAQVRQTVMGALDHQNYPFTLLIERLHLERDPSRPPIFQVSFALQNLLEAQEIQQFLGRTDTFINWGGMEVKTVAIDQYENQYDLTLEI
;
A
#
# COMPACT_ATOMS: atom_id res chain seq x y z
N MET A 1 7.90 -33.37 -5.54
CA MET A 1 8.47 -32.04 -5.30
C MET A 1 9.92 -32.10 -5.72
N ASN A 2 10.35 -31.25 -6.66
CA ASN A 2 11.75 -31.18 -7.07
C ASN A 2 12.61 -30.47 -5.99
N LEU A 3 13.95 -30.48 -6.12
CA LEU A 3 14.82 -29.90 -5.09
C LEU A 3 14.61 -28.39 -4.93
N VAL A 4 14.45 -27.65 -6.03
CA VAL A 4 14.15 -26.21 -6.00
C VAL A 4 12.88 -25.94 -5.20
N GLU A 5 11.81 -26.69 -5.50
CA GLU A 5 10.54 -26.54 -4.83
C GLU A 5 10.64 -26.84 -3.34
N PHE A 6 11.42 -27.87 -2.99
CA PHE A 6 11.71 -28.24 -1.61
C PHE A 6 12.41 -27.10 -0.86
N LEU A 7 13.47 -26.54 -1.43
CA LEU A 7 14.23 -25.44 -0.82
C LEU A 7 13.38 -24.18 -0.64
N GLN A 8 12.58 -23.85 -1.64
CA GLN A 8 11.67 -22.72 -1.58
C GLN A 8 10.53 -22.93 -0.57
N ASP A 9 9.97 -24.15 -0.46
CA ASP A 9 8.98 -24.50 0.59
C ASP A 9 9.58 -24.37 1.99
N LEU A 10 10.84 -24.76 2.18
CA LEU A 10 11.55 -24.51 3.43
C LEU A 10 11.68 -23.01 3.74
N SER A 11 12.04 -22.19 2.75
CA SER A 11 12.15 -20.74 2.93
C SER A 11 10.80 -20.10 3.32
N LEU A 12 9.71 -20.49 2.64
CA LEU A 12 8.35 -20.06 2.99
C LEU A 12 7.93 -20.45 4.41
N LYS A 13 8.48 -21.55 4.93
CA LYS A 13 8.25 -22.03 6.30
C LYS A 13 9.24 -21.43 7.32
N GLY A 14 10.00 -20.41 6.93
CA GLY A 14 10.91 -19.66 7.78
C GLY A 14 12.26 -20.37 8.05
N VAL A 15 12.63 -21.36 7.24
CA VAL A 15 13.97 -21.96 7.29
C VAL A 15 14.93 -21.11 6.47
N LYS A 16 16.01 -20.64 7.11
CA LYS A 16 17.07 -19.89 6.44
C LYS A 16 18.21 -20.84 6.08
N LEU A 17 18.64 -20.86 4.83
CA LEU A 17 19.86 -21.52 4.39
C LEU A 17 20.83 -20.47 3.85
N TRP A 18 22.11 -20.59 4.19
CA TRP A 18 23.14 -19.68 3.70
C TRP A 18 24.48 -20.38 3.56
N LEU A 19 25.40 -19.72 2.85
CA LEU A 19 26.78 -20.16 2.68
C LEU A 19 27.69 -19.46 3.69
N ASP A 20 28.47 -20.25 4.42
CA ASP A 20 29.52 -19.77 5.31
C ASP A 20 30.80 -20.54 5.00
N ASN A 21 31.79 -19.86 4.40
CA ASN A 21 33.07 -20.43 3.99
C ASN A 21 32.92 -21.72 3.15
N GLY A 22 32.01 -21.71 2.16
CA GLY A 22 31.73 -22.86 1.29
C GLY A 22 30.96 -24.01 1.95
N LYS A 23 30.50 -23.83 3.20
CA LYS A 23 29.64 -24.80 3.90
C LYS A 23 28.21 -24.30 3.93
N LEU A 24 27.28 -25.17 3.52
CA LEU A 24 25.84 -24.96 3.69
C LEU A 24 25.50 -24.94 5.19
N ARG A 25 24.88 -23.86 5.64
CA ARG A 25 24.33 -23.69 6.99
C ARG A 25 22.81 -23.59 6.92
N SER A 26 22.16 -23.92 8.02
CA SER A 26 20.70 -23.87 8.16
C SER A 26 20.31 -23.32 9.52
N GLY A 27 19.22 -22.54 9.58
CA GLY A 27 18.69 -21.93 10.79
C GLY A 27 17.25 -21.44 10.60
N GLY A 28 16.76 -20.56 11.49
CA GLY A 28 15.37 -20.08 11.46
C GLY A 28 14.41 -21.02 12.19
N SER A 29 13.29 -21.36 11.56
CA SER A 29 12.18 -22.11 12.18
C SER A 29 12.57 -23.51 12.67
N GLN A 30 12.79 -23.62 13.99
CA GLN A 30 13.10 -24.90 14.65
C GLN A 30 11.95 -25.90 14.61
N LYS A 31 10.70 -25.42 14.45
CA LYS A 31 9.53 -26.29 14.27
C LYS A 31 9.62 -27.12 12.98
N VAL A 32 10.30 -26.57 11.96
CA VAL A 32 10.39 -27.14 10.61
C VAL A 32 11.68 -27.91 10.40
N LEU A 33 12.81 -27.43 10.96
CA LEU A 33 14.13 -28.06 10.88
C LEU A 33 14.25 -29.34 11.75
N LYS A 34 13.43 -30.36 11.46
CA LYS A 34 13.51 -31.68 12.08
C LYS A 34 14.61 -32.55 11.45
N SER A 35 14.96 -33.66 12.10
CA SER A 35 16.01 -34.59 11.66
C SER A 35 15.89 -35.01 10.20
N ASP A 36 14.68 -35.26 9.72
CA ASP A 36 14.43 -35.76 8.36
C ASP A 36 14.76 -34.69 7.32
N ILE A 37 14.38 -33.44 7.58
CA ILE A 37 14.72 -32.29 6.72
C ILE A 37 16.24 -32.06 6.71
N VAL A 38 16.88 -32.12 7.88
CA VAL A 38 18.35 -31.99 7.98
C VAL A 38 19.06 -33.09 7.20
N ASN A 39 18.56 -34.31 7.23
CA ASN A 39 19.11 -35.43 6.47
C ASN A 39 18.93 -35.23 4.96
N GLN A 40 17.77 -34.76 4.50
CA GLN A 40 17.54 -34.41 3.10
C GLN A 40 18.48 -33.28 2.61
N LEU A 41 18.65 -32.23 3.41
CA LEU A 41 19.61 -31.14 3.10
C LEU A 41 21.05 -31.66 2.98
N LYS A 42 21.45 -32.61 3.85
CA LYS A 42 22.77 -33.25 3.77
C LYS A 42 22.92 -34.11 2.52
N GLN A 43 21.90 -34.88 2.18
CA GLN A 43 21.89 -35.76 1.01
C GLN A 43 22.06 -34.98 -0.30
N HIS A 44 21.42 -33.82 -0.43
CA HIS A 44 21.46 -32.99 -1.64
C HIS A 44 22.47 -31.84 -1.57
N LYS A 45 23.39 -31.82 -0.59
CA LYS A 45 24.27 -30.67 -0.32
C LYS A 45 24.98 -30.12 -1.55
N ALA A 46 25.59 -30.97 -2.38
CA ALA A 46 26.35 -30.53 -3.55
C ALA A 46 25.46 -29.84 -4.61
N GLU A 47 24.29 -30.42 -4.86
CA GLU A 47 23.28 -29.88 -5.78
C GLU A 47 22.72 -28.54 -5.26
N ILE A 48 22.44 -28.46 -3.95
CA ILE A 48 22.01 -27.21 -3.29
C ILE A 48 23.07 -26.12 -3.46
N LEU A 49 24.36 -26.43 -3.24
CA LEU A 49 25.44 -25.46 -3.39
C LEU A 49 25.55 -24.94 -4.83
N GLN A 50 25.39 -25.82 -5.82
CA GLN A 50 25.39 -25.42 -7.23
C GLN A 50 24.20 -24.52 -7.53
N LEU A 51 22.99 -24.90 -7.11
CA LEU A 51 21.78 -24.12 -7.30
C LEU A 51 21.86 -22.72 -6.67
N LEU A 52 22.41 -22.59 -5.45
CA LEU A 52 22.56 -21.29 -4.79
C LEU A 52 23.62 -20.40 -5.45
N ASN A 53 24.62 -20.98 -6.13
CA ASN A 53 25.59 -20.21 -6.90
C ASN A 53 25.02 -19.76 -8.25
N GLU A 54 24.22 -20.61 -8.91
CA GLU A 54 23.59 -20.31 -10.21
C GLU A 54 22.38 -19.37 -10.06
N GLN A 55 21.67 -19.46 -8.94
CA GLN A 55 20.48 -18.68 -8.62
C GLN A 55 20.58 -18.15 -7.17
N PRO A 56 21.28 -17.01 -6.96
CA PRO A 56 21.46 -16.43 -5.63
C PRO A 56 20.14 -16.09 -4.90
N ASP A 57 19.08 -15.83 -5.67
CA ASP A 57 17.75 -15.48 -5.16
C ASP A 57 16.81 -16.67 -4.97
N LEU A 58 17.27 -17.90 -5.21
CA LEU A 58 16.44 -19.11 -5.13
C LEU A 58 15.67 -19.22 -3.82
N LEU A 59 16.26 -18.74 -2.73
CA LEU A 59 15.68 -18.82 -1.38
C LEU A 59 15.01 -17.52 -0.93
N GLN A 60 15.04 -16.45 -1.74
CA GLN A 60 14.46 -15.15 -1.42
C GLN A 60 12.95 -15.11 -1.72
N VAL A 61 12.27 -16.19 -1.34
CA VAL A 61 10.84 -16.40 -1.53
C VAL A 61 10.13 -16.34 -0.19
N HIS A 62 9.07 -15.54 -0.12
CA HIS A 62 8.39 -15.20 1.11
C HIS A 62 6.88 -15.29 0.94
N ALA A 63 6.17 -15.54 2.05
CA ALA A 63 4.73 -15.41 2.06
C ALA A 63 4.32 -13.94 1.87
N LEU A 64 3.16 -13.70 1.26
CA LEU A 64 2.54 -12.38 1.25
C LEU A 64 1.92 -12.08 2.62
N SER A 65 1.90 -10.79 3.00
CA SER A 65 1.00 -10.30 4.05
C SER A 65 -0.46 -10.55 3.65
N TYR A 66 -1.38 -10.52 4.60
CA TYR A 66 -2.81 -10.65 4.28
C TYR A 66 -3.29 -9.53 3.35
N GLY A 67 -2.78 -8.30 3.55
CA GLY A 67 -3.07 -7.16 2.68
C GLY A 67 -2.57 -7.38 1.24
N GLN A 68 -1.32 -7.85 1.08
CA GLN A 68 -0.78 -8.16 -0.25
C GLN A 68 -1.57 -9.26 -0.96
N LYS A 69 -2.05 -10.28 -0.24
CA LYS A 69 -2.93 -11.32 -0.83
C LYS A 69 -4.21 -10.71 -1.40
N GLY A 70 -4.81 -9.75 -0.69
CA GLY A 70 -5.97 -9.00 -1.18
C GLY A 70 -5.68 -8.24 -2.47
N ILE A 71 -4.58 -7.48 -2.50
CA ILE A 71 -4.15 -6.75 -3.71
C ILE A 71 -3.82 -7.69 -4.87
N TRP A 72 -3.11 -8.79 -4.61
CA TRP A 72 -2.78 -9.78 -5.63
C TRP A 72 -4.02 -10.43 -6.23
N PHE A 73 -5.02 -10.75 -5.39
CA PHE A 73 -6.30 -11.28 -5.87
C PHE A 73 -7.04 -10.27 -6.77
N LEU A 74 -7.06 -8.99 -6.41
CA LEU A 74 -7.67 -7.94 -7.22
C LEU A 74 -6.94 -7.75 -8.55
N TRP A 75 -5.61 -7.81 -8.54
CA TRP A 75 -4.81 -7.84 -9.77
C TRP A 75 -5.15 -9.05 -10.64
N GLN A 76 -5.29 -10.25 -10.07
CA GLN A 76 -5.65 -11.45 -10.83
C GLN A 76 -7.02 -11.33 -11.53
N LEU A 77 -7.99 -10.64 -10.88
CA LEU A 77 -9.30 -10.37 -11.48
C LEU A 77 -9.24 -9.37 -12.63
N SER A 78 -8.31 -8.42 -12.59
CA SER A 78 -8.13 -7.38 -13.62
C SER A 78 -6.65 -7.06 -13.89
N PRO A 79 -5.87 -7.96 -14.52
CA PRO A 79 -4.42 -7.80 -14.66
C PRO A 79 -3.98 -6.61 -15.51
N LYS A 80 -4.91 -6.05 -16.29
CA LYS A 80 -4.71 -4.85 -17.12
C LYS A 80 -5.16 -3.56 -16.43
N SER A 81 -5.70 -3.64 -15.21
CA SER A 81 -6.09 -2.46 -14.45
C SER A 81 -4.84 -1.75 -13.95
N TYR A 82 -4.88 -0.42 -13.99
CA TYR A 82 -3.85 0.45 -13.44
C TYR A 82 -4.34 1.13 -12.15
N ALA A 83 -5.50 0.73 -11.61
CA ALA A 83 -6.11 1.30 -10.41
C ALA A 83 -5.25 1.16 -9.14
N TYR A 84 -4.25 0.29 -9.17
CA TYR A 84 -3.27 0.08 -8.09
C TYR A 84 -1.88 0.63 -8.45
N ASN A 85 -1.77 1.47 -9.48
CA ASN A 85 -0.55 2.22 -9.75
C ASN A 85 -0.49 3.43 -8.83
N VAL A 86 0.45 3.42 -7.90
CA VAL A 86 0.75 4.56 -7.05
C VAL A 86 1.82 5.38 -7.77
N SER A 87 1.52 6.63 -8.10
CA SER A 87 2.44 7.47 -8.87
C SER A 87 2.63 8.84 -8.28
N PHE A 88 3.84 9.34 -8.47
CA PHE A 88 4.25 10.69 -8.13
C PHE A 88 5.02 11.26 -9.32
N ALA A 89 4.71 12.51 -9.69
CA ALA A 89 5.41 13.21 -10.75
C ALA A 89 5.79 14.63 -10.33
N ILE A 90 7.01 15.01 -10.69
CA ILE A 90 7.53 16.37 -10.56
C ILE A 90 8.08 16.88 -11.87
N ARG A 91 7.98 18.19 -12.05
CA ARG A 91 8.71 18.94 -13.06
C ARG A 91 9.88 19.65 -12.41
N ILE A 92 11.06 19.49 -12.98
CA ILE A 92 12.34 19.99 -12.49
C ILE A 92 12.78 21.13 -13.40
N TYR A 93 13.10 22.29 -12.82
CA TYR A 93 13.48 23.51 -13.54
C TYR A 93 14.98 23.84 -13.36
N SER A 94 15.84 22.86 -13.58
CA SER A 94 17.29 23.00 -13.43
C SER A 94 18.02 21.98 -14.29
N GLU A 95 19.30 22.23 -14.56
CA GLU A 95 20.20 21.20 -15.09
C GLU A 95 20.32 20.07 -14.07
N VAL A 96 20.33 18.82 -14.55
CA VAL A 96 20.40 17.62 -13.72
C VAL A 96 21.30 16.57 -14.36
N ASP A 97 22.12 15.91 -13.54
CA ASP A 97 22.80 14.71 -13.98
C ASP A 97 21.87 13.50 -13.80
N ILE A 98 21.29 13.06 -14.93
CA ILE A 98 20.37 11.92 -14.97
C ILE A 98 21.05 10.62 -14.51
N ASN A 99 22.37 10.50 -14.64
CA ASN A 99 23.09 9.31 -14.15
C ASN A 99 23.13 9.27 -12.62
N ILE A 100 23.24 10.44 -11.95
CA ILE A 100 23.13 10.52 -10.49
C ILE A 100 21.72 10.11 -10.05
N TRP A 101 20.67 10.55 -10.75
CA TRP A 101 19.30 10.09 -10.49
C TRP A 101 19.15 8.57 -10.66
N ARG A 102 19.70 8.00 -11.74
CA ARG A 102 19.69 6.55 -11.95
C ARG A 102 20.37 5.81 -10.80
N GLN A 103 21.52 6.29 -10.33
CA GLN A 103 22.22 5.72 -9.18
C GLN A 103 21.41 5.86 -7.89
N ALA A 104 20.75 6.99 -7.68
CA ALA A 104 19.91 7.21 -6.51
C ALA A 104 18.75 6.20 -6.44
N PHE A 105 18.07 5.95 -7.56
CA PHE A 105 17.03 4.92 -7.65
C PHE A 105 17.56 3.50 -7.42
N LEU A 106 18.77 3.19 -7.90
CA LEU A 106 19.40 1.90 -7.63
C LEU A 106 19.66 1.73 -6.13
N ILE A 107 20.25 2.71 -5.46
CA ILE A 107 20.53 2.66 -4.02
C ILE A 107 19.24 2.52 -3.20
N LEU A 108 18.21 3.30 -3.51
CA LEU A 108 16.90 3.21 -2.85
C LEU A 108 16.33 1.79 -2.98
N ARG A 109 16.37 1.23 -4.19
CA ARG A 109 15.83 -0.10 -4.47
C ARG A 109 16.61 -1.22 -3.79
N GLU A 110 17.94 -1.11 -3.72
CA GLU A 110 18.77 -2.08 -3.00
C GLU A 110 18.47 -2.06 -1.50
N ARG A 111 18.27 -0.86 -0.94
CA ARG A 111 17.88 -0.65 0.46
C ARG A 111 16.51 -1.25 0.80
N HIS A 112 15.52 -1.11 -0.09
CA HIS A 112 14.14 -1.57 0.15
C HIS A 112 13.78 -2.76 -0.72
N SER A 113 13.91 -3.97 -0.17
CA SER A 113 13.68 -5.24 -0.89
C SER A 113 12.31 -5.36 -1.57
N SER A 114 11.27 -4.73 -1.01
CA SER A 114 9.92 -4.67 -1.59
C SER A 114 9.91 -4.07 -3.01
N LEU A 115 10.81 -3.13 -3.32
CA LEU A 115 10.87 -2.44 -4.62
C LEU A 115 11.54 -3.25 -5.72
N ARG A 116 12.20 -4.37 -5.37
CA ARG A 116 12.85 -5.32 -6.29
C ARG A 116 12.21 -6.70 -6.22
N SER A 117 10.90 -6.74 -5.96
CA SER A 117 10.14 -7.98 -5.83
C SER A 117 9.23 -8.24 -7.03
N THR A 118 9.00 -9.51 -7.35
CA THR A 118 7.85 -9.99 -8.14
C THR A 118 6.93 -10.85 -7.26
N PHE A 119 5.73 -11.12 -7.74
CA PHE A 119 4.66 -11.81 -7.03
C PHE A 119 4.06 -12.98 -7.84
N PRO A 120 4.87 -13.98 -8.24
CA PRO A 120 4.39 -15.10 -9.04
C PRO A 120 3.44 -16.01 -8.26
N ASN A 121 2.49 -16.62 -8.98
CA ASN A 121 1.70 -17.71 -8.42
C ASN A 121 2.53 -19.00 -8.35
N ARG A 122 2.61 -19.61 -7.16
CA ARG A 122 3.33 -20.87 -6.96
C ARG A 122 2.38 -21.97 -6.48
N GLY A 123 1.81 -22.69 -7.44
CA GLY A 123 0.90 -23.80 -7.19
C GLY A 123 -0.46 -23.33 -6.65
N GLN A 124 -0.58 -23.23 -5.32
CA GLN A 124 -1.84 -22.90 -4.64
C GLN A 124 -1.87 -21.50 -4.00
N ALA A 125 -0.74 -20.78 -3.93
CA ALA A 125 -0.70 -19.45 -3.34
C ALA A 125 0.35 -18.55 -4.01
N PRO A 126 0.10 -17.23 -4.09
CA PRO A 126 1.12 -16.28 -4.48
C PRO A 126 2.25 -16.19 -3.45
N ILE A 127 3.45 -15.93 -3.94
CA ILE A 127 4.65 -15.68 -3.13
C ILE A 127 5.27 -14.34 -3.49
N GLN A 128 6.02 -13.74 -2.59
CA GLN A 128 6.90 -12.60 -2.90
C GLN A 128 8.28 -13.16 -3.20
N TRP A 129 8.81 -12.88 -4.39
CA TRP A 129 10.18 -13.22 -4.77
C TRP A 129 11.01 -11.95 -4.85
N ILE A 130 12.01 -11.82 -3.98
CA ILE A 130 12.93 -10.69 -3.94
C ILE A 130 14.15 -10.99 -4.82
N HIS A 131 14.51 -10.07 -5.73
CA HIS A 131 15.59 -10.25 -6.70
C HIS A 131 16.82 -9.41 -6.32
N GLN A 132 18.02 -9.98 -6.27
CA GLN A 132 19.30 -9.28 -6.07
C GLN A 132 19.69 -8.47 -7.30
N ASP A 133 19.71 -9.08 -8.48
CA ASP A 133 20.30 -8.47 -9.69
C ASP A 133 19.25 -8.03 -10.74
N GLN A 134 18.03 -7.67 -10.30
CA GLN A 134 17.01 -7.20 -11.23
C GLN A 134 17.46 -5.87 -11.87
N LYS A 135 17.24 -5.68 -13.17
CA LYS A 135 17.53 -4.39 -13.84
C LYS A 135 16.52 -3.32 -13.41
N LEU A 136 16.98 -2.09 -13.18
CA LEU A 136 16.09 -0.96 -12.93
C LEU A 136 15.32 -0.60 -14.21
N ASP A 137 13.99 -0.57 -14.15
CA ASP A 137 13.17 -0.04 -15.24
C ASP A 137 13.18 1.51 -15.20
N PHE A 138 14.26 2.07 -15.76
CA PHE A 138 14.47 3.50 -15.95
C PHE A 138 14.51 3.81 -17.45
N LEU A 139 13.56 4.61 -17.93
CA LEU A 139 13.49 5.02 -19.32
C LEU A 139 13.56 6.54 -19.47
N GLN A 140 14.51 7.00 -20.29
CA GLN A 140 14.58 8.39 -20.74
C GLN A 140 13.78 8.56 -22.03
N ILE A 141 12.97 9.62 -22.08
CA ILE A 141 12.04 9.94 -23.15
C ILE A 141 12.37 11.34 -23.64
N ASN A 142 12.68 11.49 -24.93
CA ASN A 142 12.87 12.81 -25.54
C ASN A 142 11.49 13.45 -25.78
N ALA A 143 11.20 14.51 -25.05
CA ALA A 143 9.95 15.28 -25.11
C ALA A 143 10.16 16.70 -25.65
N ALA A 144 11.34 17.03 -26.18
CA ALA A 144 11.71 18.40 -26.56
C ALA A 144 10.85 19.02 -27.68
N ILE A 145 10.15 18.19 -28.46
CA ILE A 145 9.24 18.63 -29.53
C ILE A 145 7.77 18.56 -29.15
N TRP A 146 7.45 18.14 -27.91
CA TRP A 146 6.07 18.02 -27.46
C TRP A 146 5.58 19.35 -26.90
N ASP A 147 4.35 19.71 -27.22
CA ASP A 147 3.64 20.75 -26.48
C ASP A 147 3.19 20.23 -25.10
N GLU A 148 2.74 21.14 -24.24
CA GLU A 148 2.30 20.81 -22.87
C GLU A 148 1.14 19.80 -22.84
N GLU A 149 0.24 19.85 -23.82
CA GLU A 149 -0.89 18.93 -23.91
C GLU A 149 -0.41 17.51 -24.24
N THR A 150 0.46 17.36 -25.23
CA THR A 150 1.07 16.08 -25.60
C THR A 150 1.91 15.54 -24.47
N LEU A 151 2.70 16.39 -23.81
CA LEU A 151 3.52 16.01 -22.65
C LEU A 151 2.65 15.46 -21.51
N ARG A 152 1.59 16.19 -21.13
CA ARG A 152 0.64 15.73 -20.11
C ARG A 152 -0.02 14.41 -20.49
N ALA A 153 -0.47 14.28 -21.74
CA ALA A 153 -1.06 13.04 -22.24
C ALA A 153 -0.09 11.86 -22.14
N LYS A 154 1.19 12.06 -22.47
CA LYS A 154 2.25 11.04 -22.39
C LYS A 154 2.63 10.66 -20.96
N VAL A 155 2.62 11.62 -20.03
CA VAL A 155 2.80 11.34 -18.60
C VAL A 155 1.65 10.49 -18.07
N VAL A 156 0.41 10.83 -18.42
CA VAL A 156 -0.79 10.06 -18.04
C VAL A 156 -0.78 8.66 -18.67
N GLU A 157 -0.40 8.54 -19.94
CA GLU A 157 -0.24 7.24 -20.63
C GLU A 157 0.77 6.35 -19.90
N ALA A 158 1.93 6.90 -19.52
CA ALA A 158 2.96 6.17 -18.79
C ALA A 158 2.49 5.71 -17.40
N HIS A 159 1.76 6.57 -16.67
CA HIS A 159 1.13 6.24 -15.39
C HIS A 159 0.12 5.08 -15.52
N ARG A 160 -0.70 5.09 -16.58
CA ARG A 160 -1.77 4.11 -16.81
C ARG A 160 -1.31 2.77 -17.35
N HIS A 161 -0.03 2.63 -17.69
CA HIS A 161 0.49 1.34 -18.13
C HIS A 161 0.42 0.33 -16.96
N PRO A 162 -0.22 -0.84 -17.11
CA PRO A 162 -0.35 -1.82 -16.03
C PRO A 162 0.99 -2.46 -15.67
N PHE A 163 1.04 -3.17 -14.54
CA PHE A 163 2.16 -4.05 -14.19
C PHE A 163 1.74 -5.51 -14.31
N ASP A 164 2.60 -6.36 -14.86
CA ASP A 164 2.52 -7.80 -14.67
C ASP A 164 3.22 -8.21 -13.37
N LEU A 165 2.45 -8.44 -12.30
CA LEU A 165 3.01 -8.75 -10.99
C LEU A 165 3.80 -10.07 -10.96
N GLU A 166 3.56 -11.01 -11.86
CA GLU A 166 4.28 -12.29 -11.82
C GLU A 166 5.70 -12.17 -12.36
N THR A 167 5.94 -11.26 -13.31
CA THR A 167 7.19 -11.23 -14.09
C THR A 167 7.91 -9.87 -14.09
N GLU A 168 7.20 -8.76 -13.88
CA GLU A 168 7.76 -7.42 -14.00
C GLU A 168 8.16 -6.79 -12.65
N PRO A 169 9.21 -5.95 -12.62
CA PRO A 169 9.52 -5.14 -11.45
C PRO A 169 8.33 -4.24 -11.07
N VAL A 170 8.05 -4.14 -9.76
CA VAL A 170 6.97 -3.31 -9.23
C VAL A 170 7.26 -1.81 -9.15
N MET A 171 8.39 -1.35 -9.71
CA MET A 171 8.79 0.06 -9.74
C MET A 171 9.28 0.46 -11.14
N ARG A 172 8.74 1.56 -11.66
CA ARG A 172 9.08 2.15 -12.96
C ARG A 172 9.41 3.62 -12.83
N VAL A 173 10.46 4.05 -13.52
CA VAL A 173 10.88 5.44 -13.61
C VAL A 173 10.83 5.87 -15.08
N ARG A 174 10.12 6.97 -15.34
CA ARG A 174 10.05 7.62 -16.64
C ARG A 174 10.56 9.04 -16.52
N TRP A 175 11.57 9.37 -17.32
CA TRP A 175 12.23 10.66 -17.32
C TRP A 175 11.98 11.35 -18.65
N PHE A 176 11.14 12.38 -18.67
CA PHE A 176 10.82 13.15 -19.86
C PHE A 176 11.75 14.36 -19.97
N ASN A 177 12.54 14.44 -21.04
CA ASN A 177 13.47 15.53 -21.32
C ASN A 177 12.79 16.56 -22.22
N CYS A 178 12.38 17.71 -21.66
CA CYS A 178 11.76 18.80 -22.40
C CYS A 178 12.81 19.81 -22.89
N SER A 179 13.82 20.11 -22.08
CA SER A 179 15.01 20.87 -22.46
C SER A 179 16.21 20.50 -21.57
N GLU A 180 17.32 21.26 -21.62
CA GLU A 180 18.48 21.09 -20.73
C GLU A 180 18.17 21.41 -19.26
N GLN A 181 17.13 22.22 -19.01
CA GLN A 181 16.74 22.69 -17.67
C GLN A 181 15.28 22.38 -17.34
N ASP A 182 14.62 21.53 -18.12
CA ASP A 182 13.20 21.23 -17.97
C ASP A 182 12.95 19.74 -18.18
N HIS A 183 12.58 19.07 -17.09
CA HIS A 183 12.39 17.63 -17.05
C HIS A 183 11.13 17.27 -16.27
N ILE A 184 10.46 16.18 -16.64
CA ILE A 184 9.46 15.54 -15.79
C ILE A 184 9.99 14.18 -15.33
N LEU A 185 10.07 13.99 -14.02
CA LEU A 185 10.31 12.70 -13.39
C LEU A 185 8.96 12.11 -12.97
N LEU A 186 8.60 10.97 -13.52
CA LEU A 186 7.47 10.14 -13.09
C LEU A 186 8.00 8.86 -12.44
N LEU A 187 7.68 8.69 -11.16
CA LEU A 187 7.87 7.45 -10.41
C LEU A 187 6.52 6.75 -10.26
N THR A 188 6.45 5.50 -10.70
CA THR A 188 5.27 4.66 -10.56
C THR A 188 5.63 3.35 -9.88
N ILE A 189 4.95 3.02 -8.79
CA ILE A 189 5.14 1.80 -8.02
C ILE A 189 3.78 1.10 -7.87
N HIS A 190 3.74 -0.23 -8.02
CA HIS A 190 2.49 -0.96 -7.77
C HIS A 190 2.18 -1.00 -6.27
N HIS A 191 0.92 -0.75 -5.90
CA HIS A 191 0.48 -0.62 -4.50
C HIS A 191 0.80 -1.86 -3.64
N ILE A 192 0.95 -3.05 -4.23
CA ILE A 192 1.38 -4.27 -3.53
C ILE A 192 2.74 -4.15 -2.80
N ALA A 193 3.58 -3.20 -3.22
CA ALA A 193 4.93 -3.00 -2.69
C ALA A 193 5.11 -1.69 -1.93
N VAL A 194 4.10 -0.83 -1.87
CA VAL A 194 4.20 0.53 -1.30
C VAL A 194 2.86 0.99 -0.75
N ASP A 195 2.87 1.86 0.25
CA ASP A 195 1.72 2.61 0.73
C ASP A 195 2.03 4.11 0.82
N GLY A 196 1.03 4.91 1.19
CA GLY A 196 1.20 6.38 1.32
C GLY A 196 2.32 6.77 2.31
N TRP A 197 2.50 6.00 3.38
CA TRP A 197 3.60 6.19 4.33
C TRP A 197 4.96 5.88 3.69
N SER A 198 5.05 4.77 2.97
CA SER A 198 6.26 4.36 2.25
C SER A 198 6.65 5.36 1.17
N LEU A 199 5.69 5.98 0.48
CA LEU A 199 5.98 7.05 -0.47
C LEU A 199 6.67 8.25 0.19
N ASN A 200 6.27 8.61 1.40
CA ASN A 200 6.94 9.67 2.16
C ASN A 200 8.39 9.30 2.48
N LEU A 201 8.65 8.05 2.89
CA LEU A 201 10.02 7.56 3.09
C LEU A 201 10.83 7.58 1.79
N ILE A 202 10.24 7.12 0.69
CA ILE A 202 10.90 7.05 -0.62
C ILE A 202 11.30 8.45 -1.10
N VAL A 203 10.39 9.44 -1.05
CA VAL A 203 10.67 10.81 -1.49
C VAL A 203 11.76 11.45 -0.64
N LYS A 204 11.74 11.21 0.67
CA LYS A 204 12.76 11.67 1.59
C LYS A 204 14.13 11.09 1.27
N GLU A 205 14.22 9.76 1.27
CA GLU A 205 15.48 9.07 1.08
C GLU A 205 16.04 9.33 -0.33
N LEU A 206 15.21 9.45 -1.37
CA LEU A 206 15.67 9.81 -2.72
C LEU A 206 16.36 11.19 -2.74
N SER A 207 15.80 12.18 -2.05
CA SER A 207 16.42 13.50 -1.93
C SER A 207 17.77 13.43 -1.22
N GLU A 208 17.85 12.73 -0.09
CA GLU A 208 19.08 12.57 0.69
C GLU A 208 20.16 11.81 -0.09
N ILE A 209 19.79 10.72 -0.77
CA ILE A 209 20.69 9.94 -1.62
C ILE A 209 21.21 10.81 -2.78
N TYR A 210 20.31 11.52 -3.48
CA TYR A 210 20.70 12.36 -4.61
C TYR A 210 21.69 13.45 -4.19
N GLN A 211 21.43 14.14 -3.07
CA GLN A 211 22.32 15.17 -2.56
C GLN A 211 23.70 14.63 -2.17
N ALA A 212 23.76 13.46 -1.52
CA ALA A 212 25.02 12.83 -1.15
C ALA A 212 25.85 12.46 -2.39
N LEU A 213 25.22 11.85 -3.40
CA LEU A 213 25.88 11.51 -4.65
C LEU A 213 26.35 12.75 -5.41
N LEU A 214 25.54 13.81 -5.47
CA LEU A 214 25.89 15.08 -6.11
C LEU A 214 27.10 15.75 -5.43
N ALA A 215 27.18 15.66 -4.10
CA ALA A 215 28.30 16.17 -3.32
C ALA A 215 29.54 15.25 -3.34
N GLY A 216 29.44 14.06 -3.96
CA GLY A 216 30.52 13.07 -3.97
C GLY A 216 30.84 12.49 -2.59
N VAL A 217 29.86 12.46 -1.67
CA VAL A 217 30.00 11.89 -0.32
C VAL A 217 29.25 10.57 -0.19
N GLU A 218 29.59 9.79 0.83
CA GLU A 218 28.91 8.53 1.12
C GLU A 218 27.45 8.77 1.52
N VAL A 219 26.55 7.95 0.98
CA VAL A 219 25.14 7.96 1.35
C VAL A 219 25.00 7.41 2.76
N SER A 220 24.60 8.26 3.71
CA SER A 220 24.44 7.90 5.12
C SER A 220 22.97 7.95 5.52
N LEU A 221 22.29 6.82 5.38
CA LEU A 221 20.91 6.63 5.86
C LEU A 221 20.92 5.78 7.14
N GLN A 222 19.94 5.99 8.02
CA GLN A 222 19.79 5.15 9.20
C GLN A 222 19.64 3.67 8.81
N PRO A 223 20.37 2.74 9.44
CA PRO A 223 20.24 1.32 9.11
C PRO A 223 18.81 0.81 9.35
N LEU A 224 18.29 0.01 8.42
CA LEU A 224 17.02 -0.69 8.62
C LEU A 224 17.25 -1.85 9.60
N THR A 225 16.51 -1.87 10.70
CA THR A 225 16.60 -2.93 11.72
C THR A 225 15.68 -4.11 11.43
N HIS A 226 14.68 -3.92 10.58
CA HIS A 226 13.70 -4.92 10.16
C HIS A 226 13.53 -4.91 8.64
N THR A 227 12.87 -5.94 8.14
CA THR A 227 12.44 -6.07 6.75
C THR A 227 10.92 -6.14 6.67
N TYR A 228 10.36 -5.94 5.48
CA TYR A 228 8.93 -6.18 5.28
C TYR A 228 8.54 -7.64 5.56
N GLN A 229 9.47 -8.58 5.35
CA GLN A 229 9.25 -10.00 5.66
C GLN A 229 9.15 -10.24 7.16
N ASP A 230 9.84 -9.46 8.00
CA ASP A 230 9.68 -9.52 9.45
C ASP A 230 8.28 -9.07 9.87
N TYR A 231 7.72 -8.04 9.23
CA TYR A 231 6.32 -7.64 9.41
C TYR A 231 5.34 -8.77 9.02
N VAL A 232 5.56 -9.42 7.87
CA VAL A 232 4.71 -10.55 7.44
C VAL A 232 4.73 -11.68 8.48
N HIS A 233 5.91 -12.04 8.99
CA HIS A 233 6.03 -13.07 10.03
C HIS A 233 5.38 -12.65 11.35
N TRP A 234 5.54 -11.38 11.75
CA TRP A 234 4.87 -10.82 12.92
C TRP A 234 3.35 -10.92 12.79
N GLN A 235 2.79 -10.47 11.67
CA GLN A 235 1.34 -10.47 11.41
C GLN A 235 0.77 -11.90 11.43
N GLN A 236 1.46 -12.86 10.82
CA GLN A 236 1.06 -14.27 10.86
C GLN A 236 1.10 -14.83 12.29
N ALA A 237 2.16 -14.55 13.03
CA ALA A 237 2.29 -15.00 14.41
C ALA A 237 1.23 -14.39 15.33
N LEU A 238 0.83 -13.13 15.12
CA LEU A 238 -0.23 -12.46 15.88
C LEU A 238 -1.59 -13.16 15.68
N VAL A 239 -1.94 -13.48 14.43
CA VAL A 239 -3.19 -14.17 14.08
C VAL A 239 -3.29 -15.58 14.70
N GLU A 240 -2.16 -16.29 14.82
CA GLU A 240 -2.11 -17.65 15.38
C GLU A 240 -2.16 -17.71 16.91
N ARG A 241 -1.94 -16.59 17.60
CA ARG A 241 -1.92 -16.51 19.07
C ARG A 241 -3.32 -16.27 19.65
N GLU A 242 -3.42 -16.37 20.98
CA GLU A 242 -4.64 -16.05 21.73
C GLU A 242 -5.14 -14.63 21.45
N GLU A 243 -4.22 -13.68 21.27
CA GLU A 243 -4.54 -12.32 20.85
C GLU A 243 -5.31 -12.29 19.52
N GLY A 244 -4.84 -13.01 18.49
CA GLY A 244 -5.55 -13.12 17.22
C GLY A 244 -6.97 -13.68 17.34
N LYS A 245 -7.21 -14.57 18.31
CA LYS A 245 -8.56 -15.06 18.63
C LYS A 245 -9.42 -13.95 19.26
N ARG A 246 -8.91 -13.22 20.26
CA ARG A 246 -9.61 -12.08 20.85
C ARG A 246 -10.00 -11.03 19.80
N LEU A 247 -9.08 -10.75 18.88
CA LEU A 247 -9.29 -9.86 17.75
C LEU A 247 -10.41 -10.34 16.82
N TRP A 248 -10.37 -11.62 16.45
CA TRP A 248 -11.42 -12.26 15.65
C TRP A 248 -12.79 -12.20 16.33
N ASP A 249 -12.87 -12.55 17.61
CA ASP A 249 -14.14 -12.64 18.36
C ASP A 249 -14.85 -11.27 18.39
N TYR A 250 -14.10 -10.17 18.51
CA TYR A 250 -14.65 -8.81 18.39
C TYR A 250 -15.29 -8.57 17.02
N TRP A 251 -14.55 -8.84 15.94
CA TRP A 251 -15.04 -8.58 14.58
C TRP A 251 -16.21 -9.48 14.20
N GLN A 252 -16.17 -10.75 14.62
CA GLN A 252 -17.29 -11.67 14.46
C GLN A 252 -18.55 -11.14 15.14
N GLN A 253 -18.44 -10.59 16.35
CA GLN A 253 -19.58 -9.99 17.04
C GLN A 253 -20.07 -8.71 16.34
N LYS A 254 -19.17 -7.83 15.91
CA LYS A 254 -19.53 -6.54 15.28
C LYS A 254 -20.16 -6.69 13.89
N LEU A 255 -19.75 -7.71 13.16
CA LEU A 255 -20.24 -8.03 11.82
C LEU A 255 -21.19 -9.24 11.82
N ALA A 256 -21.80 -9.54 12.96
CA ALA A 256 -22.82 -10.58 13.06
C ALA A 256 -24.13 -10.18 12.36
N GLY A 257 -24.91 -11.17 11.93
CA GLY A 257 -26.18 -10.96 11.24
C GLY A 257 -26.00 -10.59 9.77
N GLU A 258 -27.05 -10.03 9.17
CA GLU A 258 -27.02 -9.57 7.78
C GLU A 258 -26.14 -8.32 7.68
N LEU A 259 -25.26 -8.29 6.68
CA LEU A 259 -24.45 -7.12 6.36
C LEU A 259 -25.21 -6.25 5.35
N PRO A 260 -25.62 -5.02 5.72
CA PRO A 260 -26.42 -4.18 4.85
C PRO A 260 -25.63 -3.78 3.60
N VAL A 261 -26.24 -3.93 2.44
CA VAL A 261 -25.76 -3.35 1.19
C VAL A 261 -26.28 -1.92 1.07
N LEU A 262 -25.39 -0.94 0.91
CA LEU A 262 -25.80 0.45 0.75
C LEU A 262 -26.38 0.68 -0.66
N ASN A 263 -27.59 1.22 -0.70
CA ASN A 263 -28.34 1.54 -1.91
C ASN A 263 -28.34 3.05 -2.14
N LEU A 264 -27.20 3.57 -2.58
CA LEU A 264 -27.08 4.96 -2.99
C LEU A 264 -28.04 5.25 -4.17
N PRO A 265 -28.63 6.46 -4.23
CA PRO A 265 -29.36 6.89 -5.42
C PRO A 265 -28.39 6.94 -6.60
N THR A 266 -28.71 6.21 -7.67
CA THR A 266 -27.85 6.07 -8.86
C THR A 266 -28.59 6.50 -10.11
N ASP A 267 -27.86 7.12 -11.05
CA ASP A 267 -28.41 7.54 -12.35
C ASP A 267 -28.52 6.37 -13.35
N ARG A 268 -27.86 5.24 -13.07
CA ARG A 268 -27.74 4.08 -13.96
C ARG A 268 -27.84 2.78 -13.16
N PRO A 269 -28.34 1.69 -13.75
CA PRO A 269 -28.35 0.39 -13.09
C PRO A 269 -26.93 -0.10 -12.81
N ARG A 270 -26.76 -0.83 -11.70
CA ARG A 270 -25.48 -1.44 -11.33
C ARG A 270 -25.07 -2.50 -12.38
N PRO A 271 -23.85 -2.46 -12.91
CA PRO A 271 -23.35 -3.50 -13.82
C PRO A 271 -23.09 -4.81 -13.06
N ALA A 272 -23.12 -5.94 -13.76
CA ALA A 272 -22.84 -7.25 -13.15
C ALA A 272 -21.39 -7.40 -12.65
N ILE A 273 -20.46 -6.65 -13.23
CA ILE A 273 -19.05 -6.58 -12.82
C ILE A 273 -18.73 -5.11 -12.66
N LYS A 274 -18.18 -4.71 -11.51
CA LYS A 274 -17.78 -3.31 -11.31
C LYS A 274 -16.63 -2.94 -12.25
N SER A 275 -16.63 -1.69 -12.72
CA SER A 275 -15.44 -1.06 -13.30
C SER A 275 -14.72 -0.26 -12.23
N ASP A 276 -13.44 0.03 -12.43
CA ASP A 276 -12.70 0.94 -11.55
C ASP A 276 -12.90 2.42 -11.93
N HIS A 277 -13.62 2.74 -13.01
CA HIS A 277 -13.87 4.12 -13.42
C HIS A 277 -14.68 4.92 -12.39
N GLY A 278 -14.20 6.12 -12.10
CA GLY A 278 -14.76 7.08 -11.17
C GLY A 278 -14.46 8.53 -11.58
N ALA A 279 -14.76 9.45 -10.67
CA ALA A 279 -14.47 10.87 -10.82
C ALA A 279 -14.23 11.49 -9.44
N ALA A 280 -13.36 12.50 -9.38
CA ALA A 280 -13.07 13.23 -8.15
C ALA A 280 -13.64 14.65 -8.23
N TYR A 281 -14.34 15.05 -7.16
CA TYR A 281 -14.94 16.38 -7.04
C TYR A 281 -14.35 17.08 -5.82
N PRO A 282 -13.30 17.90 -5.99
CA PRO A 282 -12.70 18.61 -4.88
C PRO A 282 -13.66 19.69 -4.35
N PHE A 283 -13.70 19.87 -3.04
CA PHE A 283 -14.41 20.95 -2.38
C PHE A 283 -13.56 21.52 -1.25
N GLN A 284 -13.89 22.72 -0.80
CA GLN A 284 -13.19 23.40 0.29
C GLN A 284 -14.15 23.74 1.41
N VAL A 285 -13.71 23.48 2.64
CA VAL A 285 -14.40 23.91 3.87
C VAL A 285 -13.77 25.21 4.35
N SER A 286 -14.59 26.21 4.65
CA SER A 286 -14.06 27.51 5.09
C SER A 286 -13.24 27.39 6.37
N GLN A 287 -12.27 28.28 6.56
CA GLN A 287 -11.47 28.31 7.78
C GLN A 287 -12.34 28.46 9.04
N GLN A 288 -13.39 29.30 8.96
CA GLN A 288 -14.33 29.48 10.07
C GLN A 288 -15.07 28.19 10.42
N LEU A 289 -15.60 27.47 9.40
CA LEU A 289 -16.28 26.21 9.64
C LEU A 289 -15.31 25.16 10.20
N THR A 290 -14.09 25.11 9.67
CA THR A 290 -13.01 24.24 10.17
C THR A 290 -12.68 24.48 11.64
N GLN A 291 -12.59 25.74 12.07
CA GLN A 291 -12.39 26.10 13.48
C GLN A 291 -13.58 25.67 14.35
N ASN A 292 -14.80 25.89 13.87
CA ASN A 292 -16.02 25.54 14.59
C ASN A 292 -16.16 24.03 14.79
N ILE A 293 -15.90 23.21 13.76
CA ILE A 293 -15.97 21.74 13.88
C ILE A 293 -14.84 21.18 14.76
N LYS A 294 -13.64 21.77 14.73
CA LYS A 294 -12.55 21.40 15.67
C LYS A 294 -12.90 21.75 17.11
N ALA A 295 -13.53 22.91 17.34
CA ALA A 295 -13.99 23.31 18.67
C ALA A 295 -15.11 22.38 19.18
N LEU A 296 -16.05 22.00 18.31
CA LEU A 296 -17.12 21.06 18.64
C LEU A 296 -16.57 19.67 18.97
N ALA A 297 -15.66 19.13 18.16
CA ALA A 297 -15.00 17.85 18.44
C ALA A 297 -14.34 17.87 19.83
N LYS A 298 -13.63 18.96 20.15
CA LYS A 298 -13.01 19.15 21.46
C LYS A 298 -14.03 19.22 22.60
N SER A 299 -15.15 19.93 22.44
CA SER A 299 -16.17 20.05 23.50
C SER A 299 -16.93 18.75 23.76
N GLU A 300 -17.12 17.93 22.73
CA GLU A 300 -17.78 16.62 22.83
C GLU A 300 -16.80 15.48 23.20
N GLY A 301 -15.50 15.80 23.37
CA GLY A 301 -14.47 14.83 23.76
C GLY A 301 -14.20 13.75 22.70
N VAL A 302 -14.32 14.09 21.41
CA VAL A 302 -14.08 13.20 20.27
C VAL A 302 -12.98 13.76 19.37
N THR A 303 -12.46 12.92 18.47
CA THR A 303 -11.55 13.38 17.42
C THR A 303 -12.33 14.04 16.28
N LEU A 304 -11.64 14.88 15.48
CA LEU A 304 -12.24 15.44 14.26
C LEU A 304 -12.70 14.33 13.30
N TYR A 305 -11.93 13.24 13.21
CA TYR A 305 -12.27 12.05 12.45
C TYR A 305 -13.64 11.48 12.86
N MET A 306 -13.87 11.24 14.16
CA MET A 306 -15.13 10.69 14.67
C MET A 306 -16.32 11.60 14.35
N LEU A 307 -16.14 12.92 14.49
CA LEU A 307 -17.19 13.90 14.19
C LEU A 307 -17.56 13.92 12.70
N LEU A 308 -16.56 13.91 11.81
CA LEU A 308 -16.78 13.91 10.36
C LEU A 308 -17.35 12.57 9.87
N LEU A 309 -16.89 11.45 10.41
CA LEU A 309 -17.47 10.13 10.13
C LEU A 309 -18.94 10.08 10.53
N ALA A 310 -19.29 10.58 11.72
CA ALA A 310 -20.68 10.65 12.16
C ALA A 310 -21.53 11.54 11.23
N ALA A 311 -21.02 12.71 10.83
CA ALA A 311 -21.69 13.58 9.87
C ALA A 311 -21.88 12.89 8.51
N PHE A 312 -20.90 12.13 8.05
CA PHE A 312 -20.98 11.36 6.82
C PHE A 312 -22.02 10.24 6.89
N GLN A 313 -22.05 9.46 7.99
CA GLN A 313 -23.07 8.43 8.19
C GLN A 313 -24.49 9.00 8.25
N VAL A 314 -24.68 10.15 8.90
CA VAL A 314 -25.97 10.87 8.88
C VAL A 314 -26.33 11.31 7.46
N LEU A 315 -25.37 11.79 6.67
CA LEU A 315 -25.61 12.15 5.27
C LEU A 315 -26.08 10.93 4.47
N LEU A 316 -25.42 9.78 4.60
CA LEU A 316 -25.78 8.54 3.95
C LEU A 316 -27.21 8.11 4.32
N TYR A 317 -27.55 8.11 5.61
CA TYR A 317 -28.91 7.85 6.09
C TYR A 317 -29.94 8.78 5.42
N ARG A 318 -29.64 10.08 5.33
CA ARG A 318 -30.56 11.04 4.71
C ARG A 318 -30.79 10.79 3.21
N TYR A 319 -29.83 10.22 2.50
CA TYR A 319 -29.96 9.90 1.08
C TYR A 319 -30.63 8.55 0.83
N THR A 320 -30.41 7.55 1.69
CA THR A 320 -30.83 6.17 1.44
C THR A 320 -32.03 5.74 2.27
N GLY A 321 -32.29 6.40 3.40
CA GLY A 321 -33.24 5.95 4.42
C GLY A 321 -32.80 4.69 5.18
N GLN A 322 -31.59 4.18 4.94
CA GLN A 322 -31.07 2.97 5.59
C GLN A 322 -30.46 3.31 6.95
N GLU A 323 -30.92 2.64 8.00
CA GLU A 323 -30.49 2.90 9.38
C GLU A 323 -29.23 2.14 9.77
N ASP A 324 -29.04 0.91 9.26
CA ASP A 324 -27.80 0.14 9.46
C ASP A 324 -26.83 0.42 8.31
N ILE A 325 -25.70 1.06 8.62
CA ILE A 325 -24.74 1.58 7.64
C ILE A 325 -23.34 1.05 7.98
N LEU A 326 -22.69 0.46 6.97
CA LEU A 326 -21.29 0.08 7.00
C LEU A 326 -20.46 1.09 6.21
N VAL A 327 -19.49 1.73 6.89
CA VAL A 327 -18.50 2.61 6.26
C VAL A 327 -17.12 2.01 6.47
N GLY A 328 -16.33 1.89 5.41
CA GLY A 328 -14.93 1.52 5.52
C GLY A 328 -14.02 2.72 5.74
N SER A 329 -12.84 2.48 6.30
CA SER A 329 -11.74 3.45 6.29
C SER A 329 -10.42 2.73 6.14
N PRO A 330 -9.49 3.26 5.35
CA PRO A 330 -8.11 2.81 5.39
C PRO A 330 -7.47 3.15 6.73
N THR A 331 -6.50 2.33 7.13
CA THR A 331 -5.53 2.61 8.20
C THR A 331 -4.13 2.53 7.64
N SER A 332 -3.15 3.13 8.32
CA SER A 332 -1.74 2.96 7.95
C SER A 332 -1.27 1.51 8.12
N GLY A 333 -1.94 0.72 8.98
CA GLY A 333 -1.56 -0.62 9.42
C GLY A 333 -0.17 -0.72 10.05
N ARG A 334 0.39 0.43 10.46
CA ARG A 334 1.68 0.57 11.15
C ARG A 334 1.44 0.80 12.63
N THR A 335 1.03 -0.25 13.34
CA THR A 335 0.82 -0.18 14.79
C THR A 335 2.10 -0.42 15.60
N GLU A 336 3.08 -1.08 15.00
CA GLU A 336 4.38 -1.34 15.60
C GLU A 336 5.43 -0.41 15.00
N SER A 337 6.00 0.46 15.84
CA SER A 337 6.96 1.48 15.40
C SER A 337 8.26 0.91 14.83
N GLU A 338 8.57 -0.36 15.12
CA GLU A 338 9.71 -1.07 14.55
C GLU A 338 9.66 -1.20 13.02
N PHE A 339 8.47 -1.03 12.42
CA PHE A 339 8.26 -1.07 10.98
C PHE A 339 8.13 0.32 10.34
N ASP A 340 8.19 1.43 11.09
CA ASP A 340 7.93 2.80 10.58
C ASP A 340 8.87 3.23 9.45
N SER A 341 10.09 2.68 9.41
CA SER A 341 11.10 2.99 8.38
C SER A 341 11.10 2.00 7.22
N ILE A 342 10.17 1.04 7.19
CA ILE A 342 10.14 -0.04 6.21
C ILE A 342 9.19 0.32 5.06
N VAL A 343 9.69 0.23 3.83
CA VAL A 343 8.89 0.35 2.61
C VAL A 343 8.18 -0.97 2.31
N GLY A 344 6.87 -0.90 2.15
CA GLY A 344 6.01 -2.05 1.88
C GLY A 344 4.54 -1.68 1.86
N TYR A 345 3.67 -2.68 1.76
CA TYR A 345 2.22 -2.49 1.83
C TYR A 345 1.70 -2.81 3.24
N PHE A 346 1.43 -1.78 4.04
CA PHE A 346 0.88 -1.94 5.40
C PHE A 346 -0.60 -1.56 5.48
N VAL A 347 -1.16 -0.88 4.47
CA VAL A 347 -2.56 -0.44 4.47
C VAL A 347 -3.50 -1.60 4.74
N ASP A 348 -4.37 -1.41 5.73
CA ASP A 348 -5.49 -2.28 6.01
C ASP A 348 -6.79 -1.48 6.06
N LEU A 349 -7.93 -2.17 6.14
CA LEU A 349 -9.25 -1.56 6.15
C LEU A 349 -9.97 -1.84 7.47
N MET A 350 -10.51 -0.81 8.08
CA MET A 350 -11.46 -0.93 9.19
C MET A 350 -12.89 -0.77 8.69
N VAL A 351 -13.83 -1.43 9.37
CA VAL A 351 -15.26 -1.31 9.10
C VAL A 351 -15.97 -0.72 10.32
N PHE A 352 -16.73 0.36 10.09
CA PHE A 352 -17.57 0.97 11.12
C PHE A 352 -19.04 0.70 10.79
N ARG A 353 -19.65 -0.23 11.52
CA ARG A 353 -21.09 -0.44 11.53
C ARG A 353 -21.74 0.53 12.49
N SER A 354 -22.67 1.34 11.98
CA SER A 354 -23.47 2.26 12.77
C SER A 354 -24.94 1.96 12.57
N ASP A 355 -25.68 2.01 13.67
CA ASP A 355 -27.13 2.03 13.67
C ASP A 355 -27.58 3.47 13.91
N VAL A 356 -28.18 4.08 12.88
CA VAL A 356 -28.73 5.44 12.90
C VAL A 356 -30.23 5.42 13.24
N SER A 357 -30.81 4.25 13.55
CA SER A 357 -32.21 4.10 13.94
C SER A 357 -32.49 4.74 15.29
N GLY A 358 -33.76 5.12 15.49
CA GLY A 358 -34.22 5.80 16.69
C GLY A 358 -33.81 7.27 16.68
N HIS A 359 -34.81 8.17 16.74
CA HIS A 359 -34.67 9.63 16.71
C HIS A 359 -33.83 10.19 17.89
N THR A 360 -32.55 9.86 17.91
CA THR A 360 -31.54 10.30 18.86
C THR A 360 -30.97 11.64 18.42
N SER A 361 -30.42 12.40 19.36
CA SER A 361 -29.73 13.62 19.00
C SER A 361 -28.42 13.29 18.28
N PHE A 362 -27.89 14.21 17.46
CA PHE A 362 -26.57 14.03 16.84
C PHE A 362 -25.47 13.74 17.88
N ARG A 363 -25.61 14.27 19.11
CA ARG A 363 -24.66 14.03 20.21
C ARG A 363 -24.65 12.58 20.67
N ASP A 364 -25.83 11.97 20.78
CA ASP A 364 -25.94 10.57 21.19
C ASP A 364 -25.35 9.66 20.12
N PHE A 365 -25.65 9.94 18.84
CA PHE A 365 -25.05 9.23 17.72
C PHE A 365 -23.53 9.41 17.67
N LEU A 366 -23.03 10.62 17.91
CA LEU A 366 -21.59 10.88 17.97
C LEU A 366 -20.90 10.09 19.09
N ALA A 367 -21.56 9.93 20.24
CA ALA A 367 -21.06 9.10 21.34
C ALA A 367 -21.00 7.62 20.94
N GLN A 368 -21.99 7.11 20.21
CA GLN A 368 -21.97 5.76 19.64
C GLN A 368 -20.82 5.59 18.64
N VAL A 369 -20.66 6.53 17.70
CA VAL A 369 -19.56 6.51 16.71
C VAL A 369 -18.20 6.50 17.41
N ARG A 370 -18.02 7.28 18.48
CA ARG A 370 -16.81 7.24 19.30
C ARG A 370 -16.51 5.83 19.82
N GLN A 371 -17.50 5.15 20.40
CA GLN A 371 -17.34 3.78 20.92
C GLN A 371 -17.01 2.79 19.80
N THR A 372 -17.67 2.93 18.65
CA THR A 372 -17.41 2.09 17.46
C THR A 372 -15.99 2.29 16.94
N VAL A 373 -15.53 3.54 16.79
CA VAL A 373 -14.17 3.84 16.32
C VAL A 373 -13.12 3.35 17.30
N MET A 374 -13.27 3.62 18.60
CA MET A 374 -12.31 3.17 19.62
C MET A 374 -12.22 1.64 19.65
N GLY A 375 -13.38 0.96 19.64
CA GLY A 375 -13.41 -0.49 19.61
C GLY A 375 -12.73 -1.05 18.36
N ALA A 376 -12.94 -0.45 17.18
CA ALA A 376 -12.27 -0.90 15.96
C ALA A 376 -10.76 -0.70 16.02
N LEU A 377 -10.28 0.44 16.55
CA LEU A 377 -8.85 0.73 16.71
C LEU A 377 -8.16 -0.25 17.67
N ASP A 378 -8.81 -0.63 18.77
CA ASP A 378 -8.31 -1.62 19.72
C ASP A 378 -8.20 -3.04 19.10
N HIS A 379 -8.81 -3.23 17.93
CA HIS A 379 -8.82 -4.50 17.20
C HIS A 379 -8.32 -4.40 15.75
N GLN A 380 -7.64 -3.31 15.40
CA GLN A 380 -7.21 -2.99 14.03
C GLN A 380 -6.14 -3.94 13.47
N ASN A 381 -5.42 -4.67 14.34
CA ASN A 381 -4.38 -5.62 13.91
C ASN A 381 -4.95 -6.92 13.32
N TYR A 382 -6.28 -7.09 13.32
CA TYR A 382 -6.90 -8.21 12.64
C TYR A 382 -7.02 -7.94 11.14
N PRO A 383 -6.41 -8.75 10.27
CA PRO A 383 -6.36 -8.42 8.86
C PRO A 383 -7.74 -8.43 8.19
N PHE A 384 -8.11 -7.35 7.49
CA PHE A 384 -9.40 -7.25 6.81
C PHE A 384 -9.59 -8.34 5.75
N THR A 385 -8.53 -8.68 5.01
CA THR A 385 -8.58 -9.75 4.00
C THR A 385 -8.92 -11.11 4.65
N LEU A 386 -8.39 -11.37 5.86
CA LEU A 386 -8.70 -12.59 6.61
C LEU A 386 -10.12 -12.55 7.19
N LEU A 387 -10.61 -11.37 7.58
CA LEU A 387 -11.99 -11.16 8.00
C LEU A 387 -12.99 -11.56 6.90
N ILE A 388 -12.76 -11.12 5.65
CA ILE A 388 -13.59 -11.51 4.50
C ILE A 388 -13.58 -13.04 4.31
N GLU A 389 -12.39 -13.66 4.35
CA GLU A 389 -12.23 -15.10 4.15
C GLU A 389 -13.03 -15.91 5.19
N ARG A 390 -12.96 -15.52 6.46
CA ARG A 390 -13.60 -16.24 7.58
C ARG A 390 -15.09 -15.96 7.75
N LEU A 391 -15.58 -14.80 7.29
CA LEU A 391 -17.01 -14.51 7.31
C LEU A 391 -17.79 -15.30 6.25
N HIS A 392 -17.10 -15.99 5.32
CA HIS A 392 -17.70 -16.81 4.27
C HIS A 392 -18.82 -16.09 3.48
N LEU A 393 -18.61 -14.80 3.23
CA LEU A 393 -19.57 -13.96 2.51
C LEU A 393 -19.74 -14.44 1.07
N GLU A 394 -20.97 -14.41 0.58
CA GLU A 394 -21.24 -14.62 -0.84
C GLU A 394 -20.53 -13.54 -1.68
N ARG A 395 -19.89 -13.96 -2.77
CA ARG A 395 -19.17 -13.04 -3.65
C ARG A 395 -20.13 -12.36 -4.61
N ASP A 396 -20.14 -11.04 -4.59
CA ASP A 396 -20.82 -10.19 -5.57
C ASP A 396 -19.75 -9.42 -6.39
N PRO A 397 -19.50 -9.79 -7.66
CA PRO A 397 -18.52 -9.09 -8.50
C PRO A 397 -18.91 -7.65 -8.86
N SER A 398 -20.14 -7.24 -8.56
CA SER A 398 -20.61 -5.87 -8.76
C SER A 398 -20.29 -4.93 -7.60
N ARG A 399 -19.77 -5.45 -6.48
CA ARG A 399 -19.57 -4.68 -5.24
C ARG A 399 -18.28 -5.08 -4.50
N PRO A 400 -17.61 -4.12 -3.83
CA PRO A 400 -16.64 -4.47 -2.81
C PRO A 400 -17.31 -5.23 -1.65
N PRO A 401 -16.58 -6.17 -1.00
CA PRO A 401 -17.11 -6.94 0.12
C PRO A 401 -17.33 -6.04 1.35
N ILE A 402 -18.34 -6.39 2.16
CA ILE A 402 -18.71 -5.76 3.44
C ILE A 402 -19.27 -4.34 3.31
N PHE A 403 -18.57 -3.39 2.67
CA PHE A 403 -18.99 -1.99 2.58
C PHE A 403 -18.78 -1.41 1.19
N GLN A 404 -19.62 -0.46 0.79
CA GLN A 404 -19.58 0.16 -0.55
C GLN A 404 -19.10 1.61 -0.52
N VAL A 405 -18.91 2.19 0.66
CA VAL A 405 -18.48 3.58 0.82
C VAL A 405 -17.30 3.65 1.77
N SER A 406 -16.37 4.54 1.45
CA SER A 406 -15.14 4.76 2.22
C SER A 406 -15.11 6.18 2.77
N PHE A 407 -14.57 6.32 3.98
CA PHE A 407 -14.28 7.59 4.62
C PHE A 407 -12.81 7.64 5.01
N ALA A 408 -12.12 8.71 4.65
CA ALA A 408 -10.74 8.95 5.04
C ALA A 408 -10.56 10.41 5.47
N LEU A 409 -9.73 10.61 6.50
CA LEU A 409 -9.23 11.93 6.89
C LEU A 409 -7.71 11.86 6.84
N GLN A 410 -7.10 12.59 5.91
CA GLN A 410 -5.64 12.60 5.81
C GLN A 410 -5.06 13.60 6.82
N ASN A 411 -4.34 13.10 7.84
CA ASN A 411 -3.69 13.97 8.82
C ASN A 411 -2.42 14.60 8.23
N LEU A 412 -2.38 15.93 8.20
CA LEU A 412 -1.28 16.78 7.70
C LEU A 412 0.09 16.58 8.37
N LEU A 413 0.17 15.87 9.51
CA LEU A 413 1.39 15.81 10.34
C LEU A 413 2.31 14.62 10.03
N GLU A 414 1.78 13.53 9.46
CA GLU A 414 2.51 12.25 9.33
C GLU A 414 3.19 12.08 7.96
N ALA A 415 2.90 12.95 6.99
CA ALA A 415 3.33 12.84 5.60
C ALA A 415 3.94 14.15 5.05
N GLN A 416 4.75 14.86 5.86
CA GLN A 416 5.17 16.25 5.59
C GLN A 416 5.87 16.47 4.24
N GLU A 417 6.65 15.51 3.76
CA GLU A 417 7.41 15.67 2.51
C GLU A 417 6.57 15.32 1.29
N ILE A 418 5.93 14.13 1.27
CA ILE A 418 5.08 13.72 0.14
C ILE A 418 3.84 14.61 -0.01
N GLN A 419 3.32 15.23 1.06
CA GLN A 419 2.16 16.12 0.95
C GLN A 419 2.44 17.40 0.16
N GLN A 420 3.68 17.91 0.16
CA GLN A 420 4.08 19.00 -0.73
C GLN A 420 3.90 18.60 -2.20
N PHE A 421 4.02 17.30 -2.47
CA PHE A 421 3.97 16.70 -3.78
C PHE A 421 2.58 16.18 -4.22
N LEU A 422 1.72 15.84 -3.27
CA LEU A 422 0.34 15.38 -3.53
C LEU A 422 -0.65 16.53 -3.65
N GLY A 423 -0.27 17.72 -3.16
CA GLY A 423 -1.04 18.95 -3.35
C GLY A 423 -1.08 19.41 -4.81
N ARG A 424 -2.26 19.80 -5.29
CA ARG A 424 -2.43 20.58 -6.53
C ARG A 424 -2.03 22.04 -6.26
N THR A 425 -0.76 22.28 -6.00
CA THR A 425 -0.24 23.63 -5.77
C THR A 425 0.80 23.98 -6.83
N ASP A 426 0.63 25.12 -7.50
CA ASP A 426 1.61 25.65 -8.47
C ASP A 426 2.87 26.23 -7.80
N THR A 427 3.13 25.84 -6.56
CA THR A 427 4.23 26.34 -5.73
C THR A 427 5.51 25.57 -6.00
N PHE A 428 6.61 26.29 -6.15
CA PHE A 428 7.93 25.68 -6.17
C PHE A 428 8.27 25.06 -4.82
N ILE A 429 8.86 23.88 -4.87
CA ILE A 429 9.33 23.10 -3.73
C ILE A 429 10.84 22.92 -3.90
N ASN A 430 11.61 23.11 -2.83
CA ASN A 430 13.00 22.72 -2.83
C ASN A 430 13.09 21.22 -2.48
N TRP A 431 13.58 20.42 -3.42
CA TRP A 431 13.73 18.98 -3.24
C TRP A 431 15.11 18.55 -3.70
N GLY A 432 15.94 18.01 -2.80
CA GLY A 432 17.30 17.64 -3.15
C GLY A 432 18.17 18.82 -3.60
N GLY A 433 17.83 20.06 -3.24
CA GLY A 433 18.50 21.27 -3.72
C GLY A 433 18.02 21.76 -5.09
N MET A 434 17.04 21.09 -5.70
CA MET A 434 16.42 21.49 -6.96
C MET A 434 15.14 22.25 -6.72
N GLU A 435 14.81 23.17 -7.63
CA GLU A 435 13.48 23.78 -7.69
C GLU A 435 12.55 22.92 -8.55
N VAL A 436 11.49 22.40 -7.92
CA VAL A 436 10.55 21.49 -8.57
C VAL A 436 9.10 21.94 -8.38
N LYS A 437 8.22 21.53 -9.29
CA LYS A 437 6.76 21.68 -9.17
C LYS A 437 6.09 20.31 -9.26
N THR A 438 4.95 20.17 -8.60
CA THR A 438 4.14 18.96 -8.72
C THR A 438 3.50 18.89 -10.10
N VAL A 439 3.44 17.69 -10.67
CA VAL A 439 2.69 17.44 -11.91
C VAL A 439 1.46 16.63 -11.51
N ALA A 440 0.29 17.26 -11.61
CA ALA A 440 -0.96 16.58 -11.30
C ALA A 440 -1.19 15.42 -12.28
N ILE A 441 -1.32 14.21 -11.75
CA ILE A 441 -1.75 13.03 -12.49
C ILE A 441 -3.23 12.85 -12.14
N ASP A 442 -4.12 13.04 -13.10
CA ASP A 442 -5.54 12.81 -12.86
C ASP A 442 -5.80 11.31 -12.71
N GLN A 443 -6.09 10.91 -11.47
CA GLN A 443 -6.60 9.59 -11.12
C GLN A 443 -8.13 9.64 -11.14
N TYR A 444 -8.72 8.81 -11.99
CA TYR A 444 -10.16 8.70 -12.13
C TYR A 444 -10.63 7.33 -11.66
N GLU A 445 -9.87 6.68 -10.77
CA GLU A 445 -10.16 5.34 -10.32
C GLU A 445 -10.78 5.39 -8.92
N ASN A 446 -11.87 4.67 -8.71
CA ASN A 446 -12.46 4.52 -7.37
C ASN A 446 -12.82 3.05 -7.12
N GLN A 447 -12.39 2.54 -5.97
CA GLN A 447 -12.59 1.15 -5.60
C GLN A 447 -13.96 0.90 -4.95
N TYR A 448 -14.59 1.99 -4.50
CA TYR A 448 -15.87 2.05 -3.79
C TYR A 448 -16.90 2.84 -4.60
N ASP A 449 -18.18 2.70 -4.28
CA ASP A 449 -19.24 3.48 -4.95
C ASP A 449 -19.12 4.98 -4.62
N LEU A 450 -18.64 5.32 -3.41
CA LEU A 450 -18.35 6.68 -2.97
C LEU A 450 -17.20 6.67 -1.97
N THR A 451 -16.25 7.59 -2.14
CA THR A 451 -15.18 7.85 -1.17
C THR A 451 -15.26 9.31 -0.77
N LEU A 452 -15.38 9.57 0.54
CA LEU A 452 -15.19 10.91 1.11
C LEU A 452 -13.81 10.98 1.74
N GLU A 453 -12.95 11.80 1.15
CA GLU A 453 -11.61 12.08 1.63
C GLU A 453 -11.51 13.56 1.99
N ILE A 454 -11.01 13.86 3.20
CA ILE A 454 -10.91 15.22 3.77
C ILE A 454 -9.48 15.53 4.16
#